data_AF-A0A822BNH4-F1
#
_entry.id   AF-A0A822BNH4-F1
#
_cell.length_a   1.000
_cell.length_b   1.000
_cell.length_c   1.000
_cell.angle_alpha   90.00
_cell.angle_beta   90.00
_cell.angle_gamma   90.00
#
_symmetry.space_group_name_H-M   'P 1'
#
loop_
_entity.id
_entity.type
_entity.pdbx_description
1 polymer ?
#
loop_
_entity_poly.entity_id
_entity_poly.type
_entity_poly.pdbx_seq_one_letter_code
_entity_poly.pdbx_strand_id
1 'polypeptide(L)'
;PGLDLQGETILRFYTTNWRNYLFSSKVTNGFCQYLNRYWIKQEHDSRRINVCDIFTMAMEIWKLVFFQLLSKQVTSECLQLIKAERQNEIINSRLINEVIQSYVELGVVEDTSTQCNTHQITSPTLTIYKDYFEIPFLEETEQFYRLEAATFLTHNSVTEYLKKIDQRLDEEVHRVKSYLHSSTLGILIKKMEEVLIHDQLHVIYTEAKVLLYNEKNSVSRIPNATDKLKEIVEVHIYEMGIDAIKRISSGALNNPKLYVETIIDIHTKFLKLVKDVFNNEQSFIATLDRACAKFINNNVVTTTADTTTKSAELLAQYCNILLRKGNRIVEEIDLEEKFNQIMVVFNYIENKDVFLKFYRKMFAKRLVGQLCASYDDEELMISKLRYACGFDYTSELQQMFQDIRNTSKNLTDQYGTHCERQSLRDIGNNSLIYFS
;
A
#
# COMPACT_ATOMS: atom_id res chain seq x y z
N PRO A 1 37.89 -16.30 -36.41
CA PRO A 1 36.93 -16.08 -37.52
C PRO A 1 35.66 -15.44 -36.95
N GLY A 2 35.19 -14.33 -37.53
CA GLY A 2 33.98 -13.63 -37.06
C GLY A 2 34.19 -12.40 -36.18
N LEU A 3 35.43 -12.06 -35.79
CA LEU A 3 35.75 -10.83 -35.04
C LEU A 3 35.49 -9.55 -35.86
N ASP A 4 35.51 -9.64 -37.19
CA ASP A 4 35.30 -8.50 -38.08
C ASP A 4 33.81 -8.25 -38.40
N LEU A 5 32.91 -9.11 -37.92
CA LEU A 5 31.47 -9.01 -38.17
C LEU A 5 30.79 -8.16 -37.08
N GLN A 6 29.88 -7.28 -37.46
CA GLN A 6 29.15 -6.38 -36.55
C GLN A 6 27.63 -6.47 -36.77
N GLY A 7 26.85 -6.09 -35.76
CA GLY A 7 25.39 -6.04 -35.86
C GLY A 7 24.72 -7.42 -35.96
N GLU A 8 23.61 -7.47 -36.69
CA GLU A 8 22.83 -8.71 -36.88
C GLU A 8 23.64 -9.82 -37.58
N THR A 9 24.71 -9.48 -38.31
CA THR A 9 25.54 -10.45 -39.05
C THR A 9 26.36 -11.34 -38.13
N ILE A 10 26.89 -10.83 -37.01
CA ILE A 10 27.60 -11.66 -36.04
C ILE A 10 26.64 -12.58 -35.28
N LEU A 11 25.42 -12.12 -35.00
CA LEU A 11 24.40 -12.95 -34.35
C LEU A 11 23.94 -14.09 -35.26
N ARG A 12 23.71 -13.81 -36.55
CA ARG A 12 23.40 -14.86 -37.55
C ARG A 12 24.55 -15.84 -37.74
N PHE A 13 25.79 -15.35 -37.74
CA PHE A 13 26.98 -16.20 -37.81
C PHE A 13 27.10 -17.10 -36.58
N TYR A 14 26.93 -16.54 -35.37
CA TYR A 14 26.97 -17.29 -34.12
C TYR A 14 25.86 -18.35 -34.05
N THR A 15 24.62 -17.97 -34.31
CA THR A 15 23.45 -18.88 -34.25
C THR A 15 23.53 -20.00 -35.29
N THR A 16 23.98 -19.71 -36.51
CA THR A 16 24.16 -20.73 -37.56
C THR A 16 25.23 -21.74 -37.17
N ASN A 17 26.38 -21.26 -36.69
CA ASN A 17 27.46 -22.13 -36.24
C ASN A 17 27.07 -22.92 -34.99
N TRP A 18 26.36 -22.30 -34.05
CA TRP A 18 25.84 -22.96 -32.85
C TRP A 18 24.89 -24.09 -33.22
N ARG A 19 23.91 -23.84 -34.09
CA ARG A 19 22.95 -24.84 -34.54
C ARG A 19 23.63 -26.02 -35.24
N ASN A 20 24.56 -25.72 -36.15
CA ASN A 20 25.29 -26.77 -36.87
C ASN A 20 26.16 -27.59 -35.91
N TYR A 21 26.87 -26.91 -35.00
CA TYR A 21 27.72 -27.56 -34.01
C TYR A 21 26.90 -28.41 -33.05
N LEU A 22 25.83 -27.86 -32.46
CA LEU A 22 24.92 -28.58 -31.57
C LEU A 22 24.31 -29.81 -32.23
N PHE A 23 23.88 -29.69 -33.49
CA PHE A 23 23.37 -30.81 -34.27
C PHE A 23 24.45 -31.89 -34.47
N SER A 24 25.63 -31.50 -34.95
CA SER A 24 26.76 -32.42 -35.13
C SER A 24 27.17 -33.08 -33.82
N SER A 25 27.24 -32.35 -32.71
CA SER A 25 27.57 -32.88 -31.39
C SER A 25 26.54 -33.89 -30.90
N LYS A 26 25.22 -33.62 -31.08
CA LYS A 26 24.16 -34.58 -30.73
C LYS A 26 24.24 -35.85 -31.59
N VAL A 27 24.50 -35.70 -32.88
CA VAL A 27 24.64 -36.83 -33.82
C VAL A 27 25.88 -37.67 -33.49
N THR A 28 27.04 -37.05 -33.26
CA THR A 28 28.28 -37.73 -32.85
C THR A 28 28.10 -38.41 -31.51
N ASN A 29 27.42 -37.78 -30.55
CA ASN A 29 27.09 -38.41 -29.28
C ASN A 29 26.21 -39.65 -29.44
N GLY A 30 25.26 -39.62 -30.39
CA GLY A 30 24.42 -40.77 -30.75
C GLY A 30 25.23 -41.91 -31.39
N PHE A 31 26.12 -41.61 -32.33
CA PHE A 31 27.00 -42.62 -32.94
C PHE A 31 27.95 -43.25 -31.90
N CYS A 32 28.45 -42.44 -30.98
CA CYS A 32 29.35 -42.89 -29.93
C CYS A 32 28.62 -43.33 -28.65
N GLN A 33 27.30 -43.57 -28.69
CA GLN A 33 26.52 -43.97 -27.53
C GLN A 33 27.05 -45.27 -26.88
N TYR A 34 27.58 -46.19 -27.69
CA TYR A 34 28.23 -47.40 -27.19
C TYR A 34 29.49 -47.07 -26.37
N LEU A 35 30.34 -46.15 -26.85
CA LEU A 35 31.49 -45.66 -26.10
C LEU A 35 31.05 -44.95 -24.80
N ASN A 36 30.05 -44.08 -24.88
CA ASN A 36 29.54 -43.38 -23.70
C ASN A 36 28.94 -44.34 -22.66
N ARG A 37 28.27 -45.41 -23.10
CA ARG A 37 27.60 -46.35 -22.19
C ARG A 37 28.55 -47.37 -21.55
N TYR A 38 29.58 -47.82 -22.28
CA TYR A 38 30.43 -48.93 -21.85
C TYR A 38 31.86 -48.49 -21.51
N TRP A 39 32.49 -47.65 -22.34
CA TRP A 39 33.88 -47.23 -22.13
C TRP A 39 34.00 -46.15 -21.05
N ILE A 40 33.12 -45.14 -21.04
CA ILE A 40 33.14 -44.08 -20.02
C ILE A 40 32.86 -44.63 -18.62
N LYS A 41 31.94 -45.60 -18.49
CA LYS A 41 31.70 -46.30 -17.21
C LYS A 41 32.94 -47.07 -16.73
N GLN A 42 33.66 -47.71 -17.64
CA GLN A 42 34.87 -48.48 -17.33
C GLN A 42 36.07 -47.59 -16.96
N GLU A 43 36.19 -46.39 -17.55
CA GLU A 43 37.22 -45.39 -17.21
C GLU A 43 36.92 -44.67 -15.87
N HIS A 44 35.64 -44.45 -15.52
CA HIS A 44 35.26 -43.95 -14.19
C HIS A 44 35.64 -44.93 -13.07
N ASP A 45 35.47 -46.24 -13.29
CA ASP A 45 35.92 -47.29 -12.37
C ASP A 45 37.47 -47.34 -12.26
N SER A 46 38.18 -46.82 -13.27
CA SER A 46 39.65 -46.78 -13.35
C SER A 46 40.28 -45.48 -12.80
N ARG A 47 39.49 -44.61 -12.14
CA ARG A 47 39.92 -43.35 -11.47
C ARG A 47 40.58 -42.30 -12.38
N ARG A 48 40.22 -42.21 -13.67
CA ARG A 48 40.54 -41.02 -14.48
C ARG A 48 39.42 -39.99 -14.36
N ILE A 49 39.71 -38.86 -13.72
CA ILE A 49 38.72 -37.93 -13.16
C ILE A 49 38.17 -36.93 -14.21
N ASN A 50 38.64 -36.95 -15.46
CA ASN A 50 38.31 -35.95 -16.49
C ASN A 50 37.63 -36.50 -17.76
N VAL A 51 37.04 -37.71 -17.72
CA VAL A 51 36.39 -38.29 -18.90
C VAL A 51 34.89 -38.02 -18.86
N CYS A 52 34.43 -37.00 -19.59
CA CYS A 52 33.01 -36.69 -19.75
C CYS A 52 32.43 -37.30 -21.03
N ASP A 53 31.10 -37.35 -21.11
CA ASP A 53 30.39 -37.72 -22.33
C ASP A 53 30.86 -36.87 -23.52
N ILE A 54 30.88 -37.47 -24.72
CA ILE A 54 31.35 -36.80 -25.94
C ILE A 54 30.57 -35.51 -26.22
N PHE A 55 29.30 -35.46 -25.83
CA PHE A 55 28.51 -34.23 -25.89
C PHE A 55 29.05 -33.13 -24.97
N THR A 56 29.36 -33.45 -23.71
CA THR A 56 29.95 -32.52 -22.73
C THR A 56 31.30 -32.01 -23.19
N MET A 57 32.15 -32.89 -23.73
CA MET A 57 33.45 -32.51 -24.29
C MET A 57 33.30 -31.56 -25.49
N ALA A 58 32.32 -31.79 -26.37
CA ALA A 58 32.04 -30.87 -27.46
C ALA A 58 31.61 -29.48 -26.95
N MET A 59 30.80 -29.42 -25.90
CA MET A 59 30.37 -28.14 -25.30
C MET A 59 31.52 -27.40 -24.62
N GLU A 60 32.44 -28.11 -23.96
CA GLU A 60 33.67 -27.51 -23.42
C GLU A 60 34.56 -26.92 -24.51
N ILE A 61 34.71 -27.61 -25.65
CA ILE A 61 35.47 -27.11 -26.80
C ILE A 61 34.81 -25.85 -27.36
N TRP A 62 33.48 -25.86 -27.52
CA TRP A 62 32.73 -24.68 -27.94
C TRP A 62 32.94 -23.50 -26.98
N LYS A 63 32.91 -23.77 -25.67
CA LYS A 63 33.12 -22.77 -24.64
C LYS A 63 34.50 -22.09 -24.77
N LEU A 64 35.56 -22.89 -24.84
CA LEU A 64 36.94 -22.40 -24.88
C LEU A 64 37.29 -21.70 -26.19
N VAL A 65 36.84 -22.25 -27.33
CA VAL A 65 37.29 -21.81 -28.65
C VAL A 65 36.38 -20.74 -29.25
N PHE A 66 35.08 -20.76 -28.97
CA PHE A 66 34.12 -19.91 -29.65
C PHE A 66 33.40 -18.96 -28.70
N PHE A 67 32.85 -19.48 -27.60
CA PHE A 67 32.10 -18.68 -26.63
C PHE A 67 32.97 -17.63 -25.95
N GLN A 68 34.14 -17.97 -25.39
CA GLN A 68 34.98 -17.01 -24.67
C GLN A 68 35.47 -15.83 -25.54
N LEU A 69 35.66 -16.07 -26.84
CA LEU A 69 36.13 -15.05 -27.79
C LEU A 69 34.99 -14.13 -28.25
N LEU A 70 33.80 -14.68 -28.47
CA LEU A 70 32.69 -13.95 -29.09
C LEU A 70 31.62 -13.51 -28.10
N SER A 71 31.59 -14.02 -26.86
CA SER A 71 30.52 -13.75 -25.89
C SER A 71 30.34 -12.27 -25.62
N LYS A 72 31.42 -11.51 -25.39
CA LYS A 72 31.33 -10.06 -25.15
C LYS A 72 30.69 -9.30 -26.32
N GLN A 73 31.08 -9.64 -27.54
CA GLN A 73 30.57 -8.98 -28.75
C GLN A 73 29.13 -9.40 -29.03
N VAL A 74 28.83 -10.70 -28.92
CA VAL A 74 27.49 -11.26 -29.09
C VAL A 74 26.52 -10.70 -28.04
N THR A 75 26.90 -10.65 -26.76
CA THR A 75 26.09 -10.02 -25.71
C THR A 75 25.86 -8.55 -26.03
N SER A 76 26.90 -7.78 -26.37
CA SER A 76 26.73 -6.35 -26.67
C SER A 76 25.77 -6.11 -27.84
N GLU A 77 25.85 -6.90 -28.90
CA GLU A 77 24.96 -6.78 -30.06
C GLU A 77 23.52 -7.22 -29.73
N CYS A 78 23.35 -8.27 -28.92
CA CYS A 78 22.04 -8.64 -28.39
C CYS A 78 21.42 -7.51 -27.56
N LEU A 79 22.19 -6.86 -26.69
CA LEU A 79 21.69 -5.75 -25.88
C LEU A 79 21.33 -4.52 -26.74
N GLN A 80 22.12 -4.20 -27.77
CA GLN A 80 21.79 -3.14 -28.72
C GLN A 80 20.47 -3.41 -29.46
N LEU A 81 20.23 -4.66 -29.88
CA LEU A 81 18.93 -5.03 -30.44
C LEU A 81 17.82 -4.85 -29.41
N ILE A 82 17.99 -5.31 -28.16
CA ILE A 82 16.96 -5.11 -27.12
C ILE A 82 16.69 -3.61 -26.87
N LYS A 83 17.73 -2.76 -26.92
CA LYS A 83 17.59 -1.32 -26.81
C LYS A 83 16.81 -0.71 -27.98
N ALA A 84 17.05 -1.17 -29.21
CA ALA A 84 16.26 -0.79 -30.37
C ALA A 84 14.78 -1.24 -30.23
N GLU A 85 14.52 -2.39 -29.61
CA GLU A 85 13.16 -2.90 -29.35
C GLU A 85 12.40 -1.95 -28.43
N ARG A 86 13.08 -1.44 -27.39
CA ARG A 86 12.51 -0.46 -26.44
C ARG A 86 12.16 0.87 -27.11
N GLN A 87 12.79 1.17 -28.25
CA GLN A 87 12.51 2.34 -29.09
C GLN A 87 11.42 2.06 -30.14
N ASN A 88 10.78 0.88 -30.10
CA ASN A 88 9.76 0.39 -31.02
C ASN A 88 10.27 0.02 -32.42
N GLU A 89 11.54 -0.37 -32.55
CA GLU A 89 12.05 -0.94 -33.80
C GLU A 89 11.71 -2.43 -33.91
N ILE A 90 11.44 -2.90 -35.14
CA ILE A 90 11.12 -4.31 -35.42
C ILE A 90 12.41 -5.12 -35.40
N ILE A 91 12.51 -6.06 -34.48
CA ILE A 91 13.69 -6.90 -34.31
C ILE A 91 13.36 -8.37 -34.51
N ASN A 92 14.39 -9.10 -34.91
CA ASN A 92 14.33 -10.54 -35.02
C ASN A 92 14.54 -11.20 -33.64
N SER A 93 13.47 -11.24 -32.82
CA SER A 93 13.49 -11.83 -31.46
C SER A 93 13.93 -13.29 -31.44
N ARG A 94 13.86 -13.99 -32.59
CA ARG A 94 14.35 -15.36 -32.74
C ARG A 94 15.88 -15.46 -32.59
N LEU A 95 16.64 -14.50 -33.11
CA LEU A 95 18.10 -14.51 -32.98
C LEU A 95 18.53 -14.36 -31.53
N ILE A 96 17.85 -13.47 -30.80
CA ILE A 96 18.10 -13.25 -29.37
C ILE A 96 17.75 -14.52 -28.58
N ASN A 97 16.60 -15.14 -28.87
CA ASN A 97 16.21 -16.41 -28.24
C ASN A 97 17.25 -17.51 -28.51
N GLU A 98 17.69 -17.70 -29.76
CA GLU A 98 18.69 -18.73 -30.09
C GLU A 98 20.05 -18.50 -29.39
N VAL A 99 20.49 -17.25 -29.22
CA VAL A 99 21.69 -16.91 -28.44
C VAL A 99 21.48 -17.20 -26.96
N ILE A 100 20.34 -16.81 -26.38
CA ILE A 100 20.02 -17.06 -24.97
C ILE A 100 19.93 -18.56 -24.69
N GLN A 101 19.28 -19.34 -25.56
CA GLN A 101 19.23 -20.80 -25.45
C GLN A 101 20.64 -21.40 -25.50
N SER A 102 21.54 -20.87 -26.35
CA SER A 102 22.94 -21.29 -26.35
C SER A 102 23.61 -21.05 -24.99
N TYR A 103 23.37 -19.90 -24.35
CA TYR A 103 23.99 -19.55 -23.07
C TYR A 103 23.43 -20.41 -21.93
N VAL A 104 22.13 -20.73 -21.97
CA VAL A 104 21.46 -21.63 -21.03
C VAL A 104 21.93 -23.07 -21.20
N GLU A 105 21.97 -23.59 -22.45
CA GLU A 105 22.45 -24.95 -22.74
C GLU A 105 23.92 -25.14 -22.34
N LEU A 106 24.78 -24.15 -22.58
CA LEU A 106 26.18 -24.20 -22.13
C LEU A 106 26.29 -24.22 -20.59
N GLY A 107 25.43 -23.49 -19.89
CA GLY A 107 25.40 -23.48 -18.41
C GLY A 107 24.97 -24.83 -17.83
N VAL A 108 23.93 -25.46 -18.39
CA VAL A 108 23.45 -26.79 -17.94
C VAL A 108 24.52 -27.88 -18.10
N VAL A 109 25.36 -27.77 -19.13
CA VAL A 109 26.40 -28.78 -19.40
C VAL A 109 27.57 -28.69 -18.41
N GLU A 110 27.95 -27.49 -17.97
CA GLU A 110 28.91 -27.33 -16.87
C GLU A 110 28.42 -28.04 -15.59
N ASP A 111 27.14 -27.89 -15.25
CA ASP A 111 26.59 -28.53 -14.07
C ASP A 111 26.64 -30.05 -14.17
N THR A 112 26.36 -30.63 -15.35
CA THR A 112 26.46 -32.09 -15.54
C THR A 112 27.88 -32.62 -15.40
N SER A 113 28.90 -31.87 -15.86
CA SER A 113 30.31 -32.22 -15.66
C SER A 113 30.74 -32.13 -14.18
N THR A 114 30.15 -31.19 -13.44
CA THR A 114 30.46 -30.96 -12.03
C THR A 114 29.71 -31.92 -11.10
N GLN A 115 28.50 -32.35 -11.49
CA GLN A 115 27.68 -33.35 -10.78
C GLN A 115 28.26 -34.77 -10.83
N CYS A 116 29.20 -35.05 -11.75
CA CYS A 116 30.01 -36.27 -11.71
C CYS A 116 30.93 -36.36 -10.47
N ASN A 117 31.13 -35.25 -9.75
CA ASN A 117 32.04 -35.19 -8.59
C ASN A 117 31.34 -35.09 -7.22
N THR A 118 30.02 -34.85 -7.14
CA THR A 118 29.31 -34.77 -5.85
C THR A 118 27.84 -35.17 -5.97
N HIS A 119 27.41 -36.19 -5.21
CA HIS A 119 26.00 -36.60 -5.05
C HIS A 119 25.18 -35.56 -4.26
N GLN A 120 24.96 -34.38 -4.82
CA GLN A 120 23.95 -33.43 -4.34
C GLN A 120 23.12 -32.94 -5.52
N ILE A 121 21.83 -33.28 -5.47
CA ILE A 121 20.81 -32.79 -6.40
C ILE A 121 20.61 -31.32 -6.06
N THR A 122 21.34 -30.45 -6.74
CA THR A 122 21.14 -29.01 -6.70
C THR A 122 20.87 -28.57 -8.13
N SER A 123 19.75 -27.86 -8.30
CA SER A 123 19.24 -27.30 -9.56
C SER A 123 20.33 -26.73 -10.48
N PRO A 124 20.17 -26.81 -11.81
CA PRO A 124 21.17 -26.32 -12.76
C PRO A 124 21.54 -24.86 -12.46
N THR A 125 22.80 -24.64 -12.15
CA THR A 125 23.42 -23.34 -11.93
C THR A 125 23.64 -22.68 -13.30
N LEU A 126 22.69 -21.83 -13.69
CA LEU A 126 22.71 -21.00 -14.90
C LEU A 126 23.84 -19.93 -14.92
N THR A 127 25.02 -20.22 -14.37
CA THR A 127 26.15 -19.29 -14.16
C THR A 127 26.55 -18.54 -15.43
N ILE A 128 26.70 -19.24 -16.55
CA ILE A 128 27.07 -18.63 -17.83
C ILE A 128 26.02 -17.59 -18.26
N TYR A 129 24.74 -17.93 -18.17
CA TYR A 129 23.66 -17.00 -18.49
C TYR A 129 23.63 -15.81 -17.53
N LYS A 130 23.83 -16.05 -16.23
CA LYS A 130 23.82 -14.99 -15.22
C LYS A 130 24.97 -13.99 -15.42
N ASP A 131 26.19 -14.51 -15.56
CA ASP A 131 27.40 -13.70 -15.58
C ASP A 131 27.60 -12.97 -16.90
N TYR A 132 27.35 -13.65 -18.03
CA TYR A 132 27.63 -13.09 -19.36
C TYR A 132 26.45 -12.37 -20.00
N PHE A 133 25.22 -12.56 -19.49
CA PHE A 133 24.02 -11.94 -20.07
C PHE A 133 23.15 -11.23 -19.04
N GLU A 134 22.70 -11.88 -17.96
CA GLU A 134 21.77 -11.28 -16.98
C GLU A 134 22.35 -10.02 -16.33
N ILE A 135 23.61 -10.04 -15.89
CA ILE A 135 24.25 -8.88 -15.25
C ILE A 135 24.38 -7.69 -16.24
N PRO A 136 25.01 -7.83 -17.42
CA PRO A 136 25.07 -6.75 -18.41
C PRO A 136 23.69 -6.24 -18.85
N PHE A 137 22.73 -7.15 -18.99
CA PHE A 137 21.36 -6.81 -19.36
C PHE A 137 20.69 -5.93 -18.30
N LEU A 138 20.81 -6.29 -17.01
CA LEU A 138 20.23 -5.52 -15.91
C LEU A 138 20.88 -4.14 -15.79
N GLU A 139 22.21 -4.04 -15.95
CA GLU A 139 22.94 -2.77 -15.89
C GLU A 139 22.53 -1.83 -17.03
N GLU A 140 22.45 -2.32 -18.27
CA GLU A 140 22.01 -1.50 -19.41
C GLU A 140 20.54 -1.10 -19.29
N THR A 141 19.70 -2.00 -18.76
CA THR A 141 18.29 -1.72 -18.50
C THR A 141 18.10 -0.64 -17.44
N GLU A 142 18.86 -0.69 -16.35
CA GLU A 142 18.88 0.37 -15.34
C GLU A 142 19.29 1.72 -15.94
N GLN A 143 20.37 1.76 -16.72
CA GLN A 143 20.84 3.01 -17.33
C GLN A 143 19.83 3.58 -18.33
N PHE A 144 19.21 2.71 -19.15
CA PHE A 144 18.20 3.10 -20.11
C PHE A 144 16.99 3.74 -19.42
N TYR A 145 16.44 3.07 -18.41
CA TYR A 145 15.26 3.57 -17.70
C TYR A 145 15.56 4.79 -16.84
N ARG A 146 16.77 4.93 -16.29
CA ARG A 146 17.18 6.15 -15.58
C ARG A 146 17.21 7.37 -16.51
N LEU A 147 17.74 7.20 -17.73
CA LEU A 147 17.76 8.26 -18.74
C LEU A 147 16.36 8.56 -19.29
N GLU A 148 15.57 7.52 -19.57
CA GLU A 148 14.20 7.67 -20.05
C GLU A 148 13.34 8.39 -19.00
N ALA A 149 13.43 8.01 -17.73
CA ALA A 149 12.72 8.66 -16.63
C ALA A 149 13.08 10.14 -16.51
N ALA A 150 14.38 10.46 -16.46
CA ALA A 150 14.84 11.84 -16.36
C ALA A 150 14.38 12.70 -17.55
N THR A 151 14.45 12.16 -18.76
CA THR A 151 14.01 12.87 -19.97
C THR A 151 12.49 13.06 -19.98
N PHE A 152 11.73 12.02 -19.62
CA PHE A 152 10.27 12.06 -19.65
C PHE A 152 9.69 13.04 -18.63
N LEU A 153 10.28 13.10 -17.42
CA LEU A 153 9.87 14.02 -16.36
C LEU A 153 10.16 15.50 -16.69
N THR A 154 11.03 15.79 -17.66
CA THR A 154 11.28 17.19 -18.08
C THR A 154 10.22 17.74 -19.04
N HIS A 155 9.43 16.87 -19.68
CA HIS A 155 8.51 17.27 -20.76
C HIS A 155 7.05 16.94 -20.48
N ASN A 156 6.79 15.90 -19.68
CA ASN A 156 5.45 15.37 -19.44
C ASN A 156 5.09 15.43 -17.96
N SER A 157 3.78 15.29 -17.69
CA SER A 157 3.28 15.26 -16.32
C SER A 157 3.59 13.94 -15.60
N VAL A 158 3.67 13.98 -14.28
CA VAL A 158 3.87 12.77 -13.44
C VAL A 158 2.75 11.74 -13.62
N THR A 159 1.53 12.17 -13.96
CA THR A 159 0.42 11.23 -14.21
C THR A 159 0.63 10.42 -15.49
N GLU A 160 1.15 11.04 -16.55
CA GLU A 160 1.53 10.33 -17.77
C GLU A 160 2.77 9.45 -17.56
N TYR A 161 3.70 9.90 -16.71
CA TYR A 161 4.87 9.12 -16.35
C TYR A 161 4.49 7.82 -15.63
N LEU A 162 3.55 7.85 -14.68
CA LEU A 162 3.07 6.65 -13.98
C LEU A 162 2.39 5.65 -14.93
N LYS A 163 1.51 6.13 -15.83
CA LYS A 163 0.91 5.27 -16.87
C LYS A 163 1.97 4.64 -17.76
N LYS A 164 3.02 5.40 -18.08
CA LYS A 164 4.13 4.90 -18.87
C LYS A 164 4.95 3.86 -18.11
N ILE A 165 5.16 4.01 -16.80
CA ILE A 165 5.83 2.99 -15.99
C ILE A 165 5.07 1.67 -16.06
N ASP A 166 3.75 1.68 -15.85
CA ASP A 166 2.91 0.47 -15.93
C ASP A 166 3.03 -0.19 -17.31
N GLN A 167 2.92 0.60 -18.39
CA GLN A 167 3.09 0.09 -19.75
C GLN A 167 4.48 -0.51 -19.97
N ARG A 168 5.54 0.14 -19.49
CA ARG A 168 6.92 -0.35 -19.62
C ARG A 168 7.16 -1.63 -18.82
N LEU A 169 6.57 -1.76 -17.64
CA LEU A 169 6.62 -2.97 -16.83
C LEU A 169 5.94 -4.14 -17.57
N ASP A 170 4.76 -3.91 -18.14
CA ASP A 170 4.05 -4.94 -18.93
C ASP A 170 4.84 -5.34 -20.19
N GLU A 171 5.43 -4.37 -20.90
CA GLU A 171 6.31 -4.62 -22.04
C GLU A 171 7.53 -5.47 -21.64
N GLU A 172 8.19 -5.18 -20.53
CA GLU A 172 9.34 -5.95 -20.04
C GLU A 172 8.94 -7.35 -19.55
N VAL A 173 7.79 -7.50 -18.91
CA VAL A 173 7.25 -8.83 -18.57
C VAL A 173 6.98 -9.65 -19.83
N HIS A 174 6.43 -9.04 -20.88
CA HIS A 174 6.20 -9.70 -22.16
C HIS A 174 7.52 -10.08 -22.84
N ARG A 175 8.51 -9.18 -22.81
CA ARG A 175 9.87 -9.41 -23.32
C ARG A 175 10.53 -10.60 -22.66
N VAL A 176 10.47 -10.66 -21.32
CA VAL A 176 11.04 -11.78 -20.57
C VAL A 176 10.38 -13.10 -20.96
N LYS A 177 9.05 -13.12 -21.05
CA LYS A 177 8.30 -14.33 -21.45
C LYS A 177 8.57 -14.76 -22.90
N SER A 178 8.96 -13.84 -23.77
CA SER A 178 9.15 -14.12 -25.19
C SER A 178 10.47 -14.80 -25.49
N TYR A 179 11.57 -14.35 -24.87
CA TYR A 179 12.90 -14.85 -25.20
C TYR A 179 13.92 -14.94 -24.06
N LEU A 180 13.64 -14.42 -22.85
CA LEU A 180 14.57 -14.51 -21.71
C LEU A 180 14.24 -15.70 -20.80
N HIS A 181 15.18 -16.07 -19.93
CA HIS A 181 14.94 -17.10 -18.93
C HIS A 181 14.05 -16.58 -17.78
N SER A 182 13.15 -17.42 -17.27
CA SER A 182 12.16 -17.05 -16.23
C SER A 182 12.78 -16.57 -14.90
N SER A 183 14.03 -16.95 -14.61
CA SER A 183 14.77 -16.47 -13.44
C SER A 183 15.00 -14.96 -13.43
N THR A 184 15.07 -14.35 -14.62
CA THR A 184 15.33 -12.90 -14.76
C THR A 184 14.14 -12.06 -14.35
N LEU A 185 12.90 -12.59 -14.45
CA LEU A 185 11.68 -11.81 -14.31
C LEU A 185 11.59 -11.11 -12.95
N GLY A 186 11.81 -11.85 -11.87
CA GLY A 186 11.70 -11.30 -10.52
C GLY A 186 12.78 -10.26 -10.20
N ILE A 187 14.00 -10.48 -10.70
CA ILE A 187 15.14 -9.58 -10.47
C ILE A 187 14.96 -8.30 -11.29
N LEU A 188 14.52 -8.43 -12.55
CA LEU A 188 14.26 -7.32 -13.45
C LEU A 188 13.15 -6.41 -12.92
N ILE A 189 12.00 -6.96 -12.52
CA ILE A 189 10.89 -6.15 -12.00
C ILE A 189 11.35 -5.35 -10.78
N LYS A 190 12.02 -6.00 -9.82
CA LYS A 190 12.52 -5.31 -8.63
C LYS A 190 13.49 -4.18 -8.98
N LYS A 191 14.40 -4.42 -9.92
CA LYS A 191 15.38 -3.42 -10.37
C LYS A 191 14.70 -2.25 -11.11
N MET A 192 13.68 -2.53 -11.92
CA MET A 192 12.89 -1.50 -12.59
C MET A 192 12.08 -0.67 -11.60
N GLU A 193 11.46 -1.29 -10.60
CA GLU A 193 10.76 -0.58 -9.52
C GLU A 193 11.72 0.33 -8.75
N GLU A 194 12.94 -0.13 -8.46
CA GLU A 194 13.99 0.72 -7.86
C GLU A 194 14.32 1.93 -8.76
N VAL A 195 14.59 1.73 -10.04
CA VAL A 195 15.05 2.83 -10.91
C VAL A 195 13.92 3.79 -11.31
N LEU A 196 12.75 3.26 -11.68
CA LEU A 196 11.64 4.06 -12.20
C LEU A 196 10.83 4.73 -11.10
N ILE A 197 10.67 4.05 -9.96
CA ILE A 197 9.89 4.56 -8.83
C ILE A 197 10.84 5.14 -7.80
N HIS A 198 11.78 4.34 -7.24
CA HIS A 198 12.55 4.76 -6.07
C HIS A 198 13.42 6.00 -6.32
N ASP A 199 14.15 6.05 -7.44
CA ASP A 199 15.01 7.20 -7.78
C ASP A 199 14.19 8.49 -8.05
N GLN A 200 12.94 8.36 -8.52
CA GLN A 200 12.11 9.50 -8.92
C GLN A 200 11.01 9.88 -7.90
N LEU A 201 10.96 9.21 -6.74
CA LEU A 201 9.93 9.41 -5.71
C LEU A 201 9.76 10.89 -5.32
N HIS A 202 10.85 11.64 -5.18
CA HIS A 202 10.80 13.05 -4.78
C HIS A 202 10.09 13.92 -5.83
N VAL A 203 10.33 13.68 -7.12
CA VAL A 203 9.71 14.43 -8.23
C VAL A 203 8.25 14.05 -8.36
N ILE A 204 7.96 12.74 -8.36
CA ILE A 204 6.59 12.21 -8.37
C ILE A 204 5.77 12.85 -7.25
N TYR A 205 6.35 12.96 -6.05
CA TYR A 205 5.66 13.53 -4.91
C TYR A 205 5.57 15.06 -4.91
N THR A 206 6.57 15.79 -5.40
CA THR A 206 6.50 17.26 -5.50
C THR A 206 5.36 17.65 -6.43
N GLU A 207 5.23 16.94 -7.56
CA GLU A 207 4.13 17.17 -8.50
C GLU A 207 2.81 16.57 -7.99
N ALA A 208 2.82 15.40 -7.35
CA ALA A 208 1.63 14.85 -6.71
C ALA A 208 1.12 15.77 -5.61
N LYS A 209 1.98 16.42 -4.81
CA LYS A 209 1.59 17.47 -3.86
C LYS A 209 0.84 18.58 -4.60
N VAL A 210 1.38 19.11 -5.69
CA VAL A 210 0.73 20.15 -6.51
C VAL A 210 -0.60 19.67 -7.10
N LEU A 211 -0.67 18.42 -7.57
CA LEU A 211 -1.89 17.81 -8.13
C LEU A 211 -2.95 17.54 -7.06
N LEU A 212 -2.54 17.11 -5.86
CA LEU A 212 -3.39 16.91 -4.68
C LEU A 212 -3.91 18.23 -4.13
N TYR A 213 -3.11 19.30 -4.23
CA TYR A 213 -3.56 20.66 -3.93
C TYR A 213 -4.58 21.20 -4.95
N ASN A 214 -4.54 20.74 -6.21
CA ASN A 214 -5.34 21.27 -7.32
C ASN A 214 -6.67 20.54 -7.59
N GLU A 215 -7.10 19.61 -6.73
CA GLU A 215 -8.45 19.00 -6.66
C GLU A 215 -9.06 18.38 -7.94
N LYS A 216 -8.39 18.40 -9.10
CA LYS A 216 -9.05 18.14 -10.39
C LYS A 216 -8.50 17.05 -11.29
N ASN A 217 -7.35 16.45 -11.00
CA ASN A 217 -6.81 15.45 -11.92
C ASN A 217 -6.77 14.07 -11.26
N SER A 218 -7.51 13.16 -11.88
CA SER A 218 -7.51 11.73 -11.64
C SER A 218 -6.07 11.22 -11.62
N VAL A 219 -5.50 11.07 -10.42
CA VAL A 219 -4.29 10.29 -10.20
C VAL A 219 -4.72 8.83 -10.33
N SER A 220 -4.95 8.41 -11.56
CA SER A 220 -5.40 7.06 -11.88
C SER A 220 -4.25 6.12 -11.57
N ARG A 221 -4.44 5.35 -10.49
CA ARG A 221 -3.67 4.16 -10.09
C ARG A 221 -2.18 4.42 -9.92
N ILE A 222 -1.74 4.40 -8.68
CA ILE A 222 -0.36 4.01 -8.36
C ILE A 222 -0.46 2.55 -7.92
N PRO A 223 -0.35 1.55 -8.82
CA PRO A 223 -0.17 0.18 -8.40
C PRO A 223 1.20 0.07 -7.71
N ASN A 224 1.26 -0.67 -6.60
CA ASN A 224 2.48 -0.87 -5.81
C ASN A 224 3.07 0.39 -5.17
N ALA A 225 2.27 0.99 -4.30
CA ALA A 225 2.77 1.92 -3.31
C ALA A 225 3.80 1.26 -2.37
N THR A 226 5.08 1.50 -2.66
CA THR A 226 6.20 1.14 -1.78
C THR A 226 5.99 1.71 -0.38
N ASP A 227 6.50 1.06 0.67
CA ASP A 227 6.38 1.53 2.06
C ASP A 227 6.86 2.97 2.28
N LYS A 228 7.78 3.46 1.43
CA LYS A 228 8.22 4.86 1.41
C LYS A 228 7.12 5.84 0.98
N LEU A 229 6.22 5.44 0.07
CA LEU A 229 5.06 6.25 -0.30
C LEU A 229 4.09 6.41 0.88
N LYS A 230 3.95 5.36 1.70
CA LYS A 230 3.13 5.41 2.92
C LYS A 230 3.68 6.42 3.91
N GLU A 231 4.98 6.35 4.21
CA GLU A 231 5.64 7.30 5.12
C GLU A 231 5.45 8.76 4.67
N ILE A 232 5.59 9.00 3.37
CA ILE A 232 5.46 10.35 2.79
C ILE A 232 4.00 10.84 2.76
N VAL A 233 3.03 9.96 2.47
CA VAL A 233 1.59 10.28 2.58
C VAL A 233 1.21 10.57 4.03
N GLU A 234 1.77 9.83 4.99
CA GLU A 234 1.58 10.08 6.42
C GLU A 234 2.03 11.49 6.81
N VAL A 235 3.23 11.90 6.36
CA VAL A 235 3.76 13.25 6.59
C VAL A 235 2.87 14.31 5.93
N HIS A 236 2.40 14.08 4.71
CA HIS A 236 1.54 15.04 4.03
C HIS A 236 0.22 15.29 4.75
N ILE A 237 -0.46 14.22 5.15
CA ILE A 237 -1.74 14.29 5.87
C ILE A 237 -1.53 15.02 7.20
N TYR A 238 -0.42 14.72 7.88
CA TYR A 238 -0.05 15.39 9.13
C TYR A 238 0.20 16.90 8.93
N GLU A 239 0.98 17.29 7.91
CA GLU A 239 1.24 18.71 7.58
C GLU A 239 -0.05 19.47 7.23
N MET A 240 -0.88 18.90 6.35
CA MET A 240 -2.16 19.51 5.97
C MET A 240 -3.13 19.59 7.15
N GLY A 241 -3.18 18.56 8.00
CA GLY A 241 -3.99 18.53 9.21
C GLY A 241 -3.62 19.64 10.17
N ILE A 242 -2.32 19.79 10.46
CA ILE A 242 -1.80 20.84 11.32
C ILE A 242 -2.03 22.23 10.72
N ASP A 243 -1.80 22.42 9.42
CA ASP A 243 -1.95 23.73 8.79
C ASP A 243 -3.41 24.17 8.72
N ALA A 244 -4.34 23.24 8.49
CA ALA A 244 -5.76 23.51 8.56
C ALA A 244 -6.16 23.95 9.97
N ILE A 245 -5.63 23.29 11.01
CA ILE A 245 -6.00 23.62 12.39
C ILE A 245 -5.30 24.90 12.86
N LYS A 246 -4.06 25.18 12.41
CA LYS A 246 -3.37 26.46 12.61
C LYS A 246 -4.19 27.64 12.09
N ARG A 247 -4.75 27.55 10.88
CA ARG A 247 -5.59 28.61 10.29
C ARG A 247 -6.80 28.95 11.16
N ILE A 248 -7.30 27.98 11.93
CA ILE A 248 -8.51 28.11 12.75
C ILE A 248 -8.17 28.34 14.23
N SER A 249 -6.89 28.24 14.63
CA SER A 249 -6.43 28.31 16.03
C SER A 249 -6.97 29.51 16.83
N SER A 250 -7.13 30.68 16.22
CA SER A 250 -7.66 31.89 16.87
C SER A 250 -9.16 31.83 17.19
N GLY A 251 -9.93 31.01 16.47
CA GLY A 251 -11.39 30.82 16.66
C GLY A 251 -11.79 29.44 17.19
N ALA A 252 -10.94 28.41 17.02
CA ALA A 252 -11.19 27.02 17.40
C ALA A 252 -11.30 26.82 18.92
N LEU A 253 -10.54 27.60 19.70
CA LEU A 253 -10.57 27.55 21.16
C LEU A 253 -11.96 27.89 21.72
N ASN A 254 -12.71 28.74 21.02
CA ASN A 254 -14.03 29.21 21.43
C ASN A 254 -15.18 28.55 20.65
N ASN A 255 -14.90 27.89 19.52
CA ASN A 255 -15.91 27.26 18.66
C ASN A 255 -15.64 25.76 18.46
N PRO A 256 -16.14 24.89 19.36
CA PRO A 256 -15.98 23.43 19.25
C PRO A 256 -16.52 22.85 17.95
N LYS A 257 -17.61 23.42 17.40
CA LYS A 257 -18.20 23.01 16.12
C LYS A 257 -17.21 23.15 14.96
N LEU A 258 -16.57 24.32 14.85
CA LEU A 258 -15.61 24.62 13.79
C LEU A 258 -14.39 23.69 13.85
N TYR A 259 -13.92 23.38 15.07
CA TYR A 259 -12.80 22.45 15.26
C TYR A 259 -13.13 21.03 14.79
N VAL A 260 -14.25 20.46 15.26
CA VAL A 260 -14.62 19.08 14.95
C VAL A 260 -15.02 18.92 13.48
N GLU A 261 -15.77 19.87 12.91
CA GLU A 261 -16.14 19.84 11.48
C GLU A 261 -14.91 19.90 10.58
N THR A 262 -13.91 20.73 10.90
CA THR A 262 -12.67 20.78 10.11
C THR A 262 -11.92 19.44 10.13
N ILE A 263 -11.87 18.76 11.28
CA ILE A 263 -11.22 17.44 11.38
C ILE A 263 -11.98 16.40 10.54
N ILE A 264 -13.32 16.43 10.60
CA ILE A 264 -14.17 15.52 9.82
C ILE A 264 -14.01 15.78 8.32
N ASP A 265 -13.94 17.05 7.89
CA ASP A 265 -13.76 17.41 6.48
C ASP A 265 -12.42 16.93 5.94
N ILE A 266 -11.35 17.08 6.73
CA ILE A 266 -10.01 16.58 6.38
C ILE A 266 -10.02 15.06 6.28
N HIS A 267 -10.58 14.36 7.27
CA HIS A 267 -10.68 12.90 7.26
C HIS A 267 -11.47 12.41 6.04
N THR A 268 -12.62 13.02 5.78
CA THR A 268 -13.48 12.65 4.65
C THR A 268 -12.79 12.91 3.30
N LYS A 269 -12.04 14.02 3.19
CA LYS A 269 -11.27 14.37 1.99
C LYS A 269 -10.18 13.34 1.71
N PHE A 270 -9.38 12.98 2.72
CA PHE A 270 -8.32 11.99 2.54
C PHE A 270 -8.86 10.56 2.40
N LEU A 271 -9.98 10.23 3.03
CA LEU A 271 -10.64 8.94 2.83
C LEU A 271 -11.15 8.78 1.39
N LYS A 272 -11.71 9.83 0.78
CA LYS A 272 -12.08 9.84 -0.64
C LYS A 272 -10.84 9.64 -1.53
N LEU A 273 -9.75 10.34 -1.24
CA LEU A 273 -8.48 10.18 -1.95
C LEU A 273 -7.98 8.73 -1.86
N VAL A 274 -8.02 8.09 -0.68
CA VAL A 274 -7.62 6.68 -0.52
C VAL A 274 -8.53 5.72 -1.29
N LYS A 275 -9.83 5.99 -1.34
CA LYS A 275 -10.78 5.18 -2.12
C LYS A 275 -10.55 5.32 -3.63
N ASP A 276 -10.36 6.54 -4.11
CA ASP A 276 -10.32 6.85 -5.55
C ASP A 276 -8.92 6.59 -6.16
N VAL A 277 -7.85 6.89 -5.44
CA VAL A 277 -6.45 6.80 -5.94
C VAL A 277 -5.80 5.47 -5.57
N PHE A 278 -6.06 4.97 -4.36
CA PHE A 278 -5.39 3.79 -3.78
C PHE A 278 -6.30 2.56 -3.68
N ASN A 279 -7.43 2.52 -4.41
CA ASN A 279 -8.36 1.38 -4.46
C ASN A 279 -8.78 0.84 -3.08
N ASN A 280 -8.86 1.70 -2.06
CA ASN A 280 -9.21 1.29 -0.69
C ASN A 280 -8.27 0.23 -0.09
N GLU A 281 -6.98 0.31 -0.41
CA GLU A 281 -5.96 -0.58 0.16
C GLU A 281 -5.84 -0.38 1.68
N GLN A 282 -5.92 -1.48 2.45
CA GLN A 282 -5.89 -1.44 3.92
C GLN A 282 -4.63 -0.78 4.49
N SER A 283 -3.50 -0.90 3.79
CA SER A 283 -2.22 -0.32 4.23
C SER A 283 -2.25 1.22 4.23
N PHE A 284 -2.95 1.84 3.27
CA PHE A 284 -3.14 3.28 3.20
C PHE A 284 -4.19 3.78 4.18
N ILE A 285 -5.24 3.00 4.43
CA ILE A 285 -6.21 3.31 5.49
C ILE A 285 -5.50 3.35 6.85
N ALA A 286 -4.66 2.35 7.14
CA ALA A 286 -3.86 2.36 8.37
C ALA A 286 -2.90 3.56 8.46
N THR A 287 -2.33 3.98 7.33
CA THR A 287 -1.45 5.16 7.26
C THR A 287 -2.23 6.45 7.52
N LEU A 288 -3.43 6.60 6.93
CA LEU A 288 -4.36 7.69 7.21
C LEU A 288 -4.75 7.72 8.69
N ASP A 289 -5.05 6.57 9.28
CA ASP A 289 -5.43 6.44 10.69
C ASP A 289 -4.28 6.89 11.61
N ARG A 290 -3.04 6.48 11.32
CA ARG A 290 -1.85 6.93 12.07
C ARG A 290 -1.63 8.43 11.95
N ALA A 291 -1.73 8.99 10.73
CA ALA A 291 -1.58 10.42 10.52
C ALA A 291 -2.66 11.22 11.26
N CYS A 292 -3.92 10.77 11.18
CA CYS A 292 -5.06 11.36 11.89
C CYS A 292 -4.87 11.35 13.39
N ALA A 293 -4.53 10.21 13.99
CA ALA A 293 -4.21 10.11 15.41
C ALA A 293 -3.10 11.11 15.79
N LYS A 294 -2.04 11.18 14.98
CA LYS A 294 -0.89 12.05 15.26
C LYS A 294 -1.26 13.53 15.25
N PHE A 295 -1.98 14.05 14.25
CA PHE A 295 -2.33 15.48 14.21
C PHE A 295 -3.48 15.86 15.16
N ILE A 296 -4.39 14.94 15.50
CA ILE A 296 -5.48 15.20 16.45
C ILE A 296 -4.95 15.33 17.87
N ASN A 297 -3.94 14.51 18.23
CA ASN A 297 -3.32 14.53 19.56
C ASN A 297 -2.17 15.56 19.64
N ASN A 298 -1.40 15.73 18.56
CA ASN A 298 -0.33 16.75 18.46
C ASN A 298 -0.76 17.90 17.55
N ASN A 299 -1.27 18.96 18.16
CA ASN A 299 -1.84 20.08 17.45
C ASN A 299 -1.51 21.40 18.13
N VAL A 300 -1.56 22.51 17.39
CA VAL A 300 -1.34 23.84 17.94
C VAL A 300 -2.29 24.13 19.09
N VAL A 301 -3.54 23.65 19.04
CA VAL A 301 -4.52 23.79 20.13
C VAL A 301 -4.09 23.04 21.40
N THR A 302 -3.46 21.87 21.28
CA THR A 302 -2.95 21.10 22.44
C THR A 302 -1.64 21.67 22.98
N THR A 303 -0.78 22.23 22.10
CA THR A 303 0.45 22.92 22.49
C THR A 303 0.18 24.28 23.13
N THR A 304 -0.80 25.06 22.66
CA THR A 304 -1.17 26.36 23.25
C THR A 304 -1.88 26.26 24.60
N ALA A 305 -2.47 25.10 24.90
CA ALA A 305 -3.20 24.85 26.14
C ALA A 305 -2.39 24.02 27.14
N ASP A 306 -1.10 23.74 26.87
CA ASP A 306 -0.22 22.86 27.64
C ASP A 306 -0.85 21.50 28.00
N THR A 307 -1.83 21.04 27.21
CA THR A 307 -2.58 19.83 27.52
C THR A 307 -3.05 19.12 26.25
N THR A 308 -2.62 17.87 26.06
CA THR A 308 -3.09 16.93 25.02
C THR A 308 -4.56 16.54 25.14
N THR A 309 -5.25 17.03 26.17
CA THR A 309 -6.65 16.72 26.48
C THR A 309 -7.65 17.70 25.89
N LYS A 310 -7.19 18.83 25.31
CA LYS A 310 -8.09 19.87 24.79
C LYS A 310 -8.94 19.36 23.62
N SER A 311 -8.39 18.49 22.77
CA SER A 311 -9.13 17.82 21.69
C SER A 311 -10.32 17.00 22.23
N ALA A 312 -10.11 16.27 23.33
CA ALA A 312 -11.14 15.50 24.01
C ALA A 312 -12.23 16.38 24.64
N GLU A 313 -11.84 17.52 25.22
CA GLU A 313 -12.79 18.49 25.77
C GLU A 313 -13.65 19.12 24.67
N LEU A 314 -13.06 19.58 23.57
CA LEU A 314 -13.77 20.21 22.46
C LEU A 314 -14.72 19.22 21.78
N LEU A 315 -14.34 17.95 21.61
CA LEU A 315 -15.24 16.93 21.09
C LEU A 315 -16.44 16.72 22.03
N ALA A 316 -16.22 16.64 23.35
CA ALA A 316 -17.31 16.50 24.32
C ALA A 316 -18.24 17.72 24.33
N GLN A 317 -17.69 18.93 24.18
CA GLN A 317 -18.47 20.17 24.04
C GLN A 317 -19.29 20.18 22.74
N TYR A 318 -18.73 19.68 21.63
CA TYR A 318 -19.45 19.56 20.37
C TYR A 318 -20.65 18.63 20.48
N CYS A 319 -20.49 17.44 21.07
CA CYS A 319 -21.61 16.54 21.37
C CYS A 319 -22.68 17.22 22.24
N ASN A 320 -22.25 17.98 23.25
CA ASN A 320 -23.16 18.73 24.10
C ASN A 320 -23.94 19.82 23.35
N ILE A 321 -23.33 20.49 22.37
CA ILE A 321 -24.01 21.49 21.53
C ILE A 321 -25.04 20.83 20.62
N LEU A 322 -24.75 19.65 20.07
CA LEU A 322 -25.68 18.91 19.21
C LEU A 322 -26.91 18.40 19.97
N LEU A 323 -26.73 17.93 21.20
CA LEU A 323 -27.78 17.29 22.01
C LEU A 323 -28.61 18.27 22.86
N ARG A 324 -28.32 19.58 22.83
CA ARG A 324 -28.99 20.58 23.66
C ARG A 324 -30.22 21.21 22.99
N LYS A 325 -31.30 21.33 23.75
CA LYS A 325 -32.56 22.00 23.39
C LYS A 325 -32.31 23.46 23.02
N GLY A 326 -32.75 23.85 21.83
CA GLY A 326 -32.59 25.21 21.29
C GLY A 326 -31.68 25.32 20.06
N ASN A 327 -30.98 24.24 19.69
CA ASN A 327 -30.17 24.19 18.47
C ASN A 327 -31.05 23.76 17.27
N ARG A 328 -31.94 24.65 16.81
CA ARG A 328 -32.94 24.42 15.74
C ARG A 328 -32.37 24.07 14.34
N ILE A 329 -31.05 24.03 14.19
CA ILE A 329 -30.38 23.68 12.91
C ILE A 329 -30.41 22.16 12.65
N VAL A 330 -30.79 21.36 13.65
CA VAL A 330 -30.63 19.90 13.66
C VAL A 330 -31.84 19.14 13.09
N GLU A 331 -33.01 19.77 12.95
CA GLU A 331 -34.26 19.09 12.55
C GLU A 331 -34.26 18.53 11.10
N GLU A 332 -33.30 18.91 10.25
CA GLU A 332 -33.14 18.38 8.86
C GLU A 332 -31.85 17.56 8.64
N ILE A 333 -30.99 17.42 9.66
CA ILE A 333 -29.69 16.74 9.53
C ILE A 333 -29.82 15.32 10.07
N ASP A 334 -29.28 14.33 9.35
CA ASP A 334 -29.11 12.98 9.87
C ASP A 334 -28.12 13.00 11.05
N LEU A 335 -28.67 13.13 12.27
CA LEU A 335 -27.93 13.10 13.52
C LEU A 335 -27.15 11.79 13.65
N GLU A 336 -27.66 10.70 13.09
CA GLU A 336 -26.98 9.41 13.13
C GLU A 336 -25.65 9.46 12.36
N GLU A 337 -25.65 10.08 11.18
CA GLU A 337 -24.43 10.29 10.39
C GLU A 337 -23.42 11.17 11.15
N LYS A 338 -23.90 12.24 11.80
CA LYS A 338 -23.03 13.09 12.64
C LYS A 338 -22.46 12.34 13.83
N PHE A 339 -23.24 11.47 14.48
CA PHE A 339 -22.70 10.63 15.55
C PHE A 339 -21.67 9.63 15.03
N ASN A 340 -21.86 9.05 13.85
CA ASN A 340 -20.86 8.18 13.21
C ASN A 340 -19.55 8.95 12.96
N GLN A 341 -19.62 10.17 12.43
CA GLN A 341 -18.45 11.02 12.20
C GLN A 341 -17.73 11.39 13.52
N ILE A 342 -18.49 11.69 14.58
CA ILE A 342 -17.94 11.94 15.92
C ILE A 342 -17.22 10.69 16.46
N MET A 343 -17.77 9.50 16.26
CA MET A 343 -17.14 8.25 16.70
C MET A 343 -15.84 7.98 15.96
N VAL A 344 -15.74 8.34 14.67
CA VAL A 344 -14.48 8.27 13.92
C VAL A 344 -13.42 9.16 14.58
N VAL A 345 -13.73 10.42 14.87
CA VAL A 345 -12.80 11.33 15.57
C VAL A 345 -12.47 10.83 16.97
N PHE A 346 -13.45 10.32 17.71
CA PHE A 346 -13.28 9.75 19.04
C PHE A 346 -12.30 8.57 19.06
N ASN A 347 -12.31 7.72 18.02
CA ASN A 347 -11.38 6.60 17.92
C ASN A 347 -9.91 7.02 17.79
N TYR A 348 -9.63 8.21 17.25
CA TYR A 348 -8.28 8.76 17.13
C TYR A 348 -7.77 9.46 18.40
N ILE A 349 -8.63 9.71 19.39
CA ILE A 349 -8.25 10.36 20.64
C ILE A 349 -7.60 9.33 21.59
N GLU A 350 -6.39 9.64 22.06
CA GLU A 350 -5.68 8.80 23.04
C GLU A 350 -6.32 8.87 24.44
N ASN A 351 -6.65 10.08 24.90
CA ASN A 351 -7.17 10.32 26.25
C ASN A 351 -8.71 10.17 26.33
N LYS A 352 -9.22 8.96 26.07
CA LYS A 352 -10.67 8.67 26.07
C LYS A 352 -11.34 8.93 27.43
N ASP A 353 -10.64 8.70 28.53
CA ASP A 353 -11.15 8.94 29.89
C ASP A 353 -11.46 10.42 30.14
N VAL A 354 -10.67 11.32 29.56
CA VAL A 354 -10.87 12.76 29.71
C VAL A 354 -12.09 13.22 28.92
N PHE A 355 -12.27 12.71 27.69
CA PHE A 355 -13.51 12.92 26.93
C PHE A 355 -14.72 12.49 27.77
N LEU A 356 -14.67 11.28 28.34
CA LEU A 356 -15.78 10.72 29.10
C LEU A 356 -16.09 11.54 30.36
N LYS A 357 -15.07 12.00 31.09
CA LYS A 357 -15.23 12.87 32.27
C LYS A 357 -15.95 14.17 31.93
N PHE A 358 -15.56 14.82 30.84
CA PHE A 358 -16.23 16.05 30.38
C PHE A 358 -17.64 15.75 29.84
N TYR A 359 -17.80 14.69 29.06
CA TYR A 359 -19.09 14.25 28.53
C TYR A 359 -20.08 13.95 29.65
N ARG A 360 -19.70 13.14 30.66
CA ARG A 360 -20.50 12.81 31.84
C ARG A 360 -20.93 14.05 32.60
N LYS A 361 -20.01 15.00 32.84
CA LYS A 361 -20.32 16.25 33.53
C LYS A 361 -21.36 17.09 32.76
N MET A 362 -21.23 17.17 31.44
CA MET A 362 -22.17 17.93 30.61
C MET A 362 -23.51 17.20 30.46
N PHE A 363 -23.49 15.89 30.31
CA PHE A 363 -24.67 15.03 30.27
C PHE A 363 -25.50 15.14 31.54
N ALA A 364 -24.88 15.04 32.72
CA ALA A 364 -25.56 15.24 34.00
C ALA A 364 -26.24 16.62 34.09
N LYS A 365 -25.55 17.69 33.65
CA LYS A 365 -26.12 19.04 33.60
C LYS A 365 -27.31 19.13 32.64
N ARG A 366 -27.24 18.47 31.47
CA ARG A 366 -28.35 18.46 30.50
C ARG A 366 -29.56 17.73 31.05
N LEU A 367 -29.36 16.58 31.67
CA LEU A 367 -30.45 15.79 32.26
C LEU A 367 -31.14 16.54 33.41
N VAL A 368 -30.37 17.04 34.38
CA VAL A 368 -30.92 17.78 35.54
C VAL A 368 -31.60 19.08 35.11
N GLY A 369 -31.02 19.79 34.15
CA GLY A 369 -31.59 21.04 33.64
C GLY A 369 -32.74 20.86 32.65
N GLN A 370 -33.14 19.63 32.31
CA GLN A 370 -34.11 19.31 31.25
C GLN A 370 -33.77 19.99 29.91
N LEU A 371 -32.47 20.09 29.62
CA LEU A 371 -31.92 20.75 28.43
C LEU A 371 -31.68 19.77 27.28
N CYS A 372 -32.02 18.49 27.41
CA CYS A 372 -31.92 17.52 26.32
C CYS A 372 -32.92 17.85 25.21
N ALA A 373 -32.47 17.84 23.95
CA ALA A 373 -33.34 18.04 22.79
C ALA A 373 -34.27 16.83 22.57
N SER A 374 -33.69 15.62 22.59
CA SER A 374 -34.38 14.34 22.45
C SER A 374 -33.72 13.31 23.36
N TYR A 375 -34.53 12.50 24.04
CA TYR A 375 -33.99 11.40 24.86
C TYR A 375 -33.52 10.22 24.00
N ASP A 376 -34.15 9.99 22.84
CA ASP A 376 -33.80 8.87 21.97
C ASP A 376 -32.42 9.10 21.31
N ASP A 377 -32.08 10.35 20.97
CA ASP A 377 -30.75 10.71 20.44
C ASP A 377 -29.64 10.57 21.49
N GLU A 378 -29.93 10.90 22.75
CA GLU A 378 -29.00 10.68 23.87
C GLU A 378 -28.76 9.17 24.08
N GLU A 379 -29.80 8.35 24.02
CA GLU A 379 -29.71 6.89 24.12
C GLU A 379 -28.90 6.28 22.96
N LEU A 380 -29.09 6.80 21.74
CA LEU A 380 -28.35 6.37 20.56
C LEU A 380 -26.86 6.74 20.65
N MET A 381 -26.54 7.96 21.12
CA MET A 381 -25.15 8.37 21.34
C MET A 381 -24.46 7.51 22.42
N ILE A 382 -25.14 7.22 23.53
CA ILE A 382 -24.64 6.32 24.59
C ILE A 382 -24.43 4.91 24.04
N SER A 383 -25.33 4.42 23.20
CA SER A 383 -25.21 3.10 22.58
C SER A 383 -23.99 3.00 21.66
N LYS A 384 -23.70 4.04 20.87
CA LYS A 384 -22.48 4.11 20.03
C LYS A 384 -21.21 4.19 20.90
N LEU A 385 -21.21 4.96 21.99
CA LEU A 385 -20.10 5.00 22.95
C LEU A 385 -19.86 3.63 23.60
N ARG A 386 -20.94 2.90 23.94
CA ARG A 386 -20.87 1.55 24.52
C ARG A 386 -20.25 0.57 23.54
N TYR A 387 -20.59 0.64 22.26
CA TYR A 387 -19.98 -0.20 21.24
C TYR A 387 -18.47 0.05 21.10
N ALA A 388 -18.04 1.32 21.20
CA ALA A 388 -16.63 1.68 21.03
C ALA A 388 -15.76 1.44 22.28
N CYS A 389 -16.29 1.64 23.49
CA CYS A 389 -15.52 1.57 24.75
C CYS A 389 -15.86 0.37 25.64
N GLY A 390 -16.97 -0.32 25.38
CA GLY A 390 -17.47 -1.40 26.23
C GLY A 390 -18.43 -0.93 27.33
N PHE A 391 -18.94 -1.91 28.08
CA PHE A 391 -20.00 -1.72 29.06
C PHE A 391 -19.56 -0.90 30.28
N ASP A 392 -18.40 -1.20 30.84
CA ASP A 392 -17.91 -0.57 32.08
C ASP A 392 -17.79 0.96 31.93
N TYR A 393 -17.36 1.41 30.75
CA TYR A 393 -17.21 2.83 30.39
C TYR A 393 -18.53 3.60 30.28
N THR A 394 -19.65 2.92 30.04
CA THR A 394 -20.96 3.57 29.81
C THR A 394 -22.00 3.28 30.89
N SER A 395 -21.70 2.35 31.80
CA SER A 395 -22.56 1.95 32.92
C SER A 395 -23.11 3.14 33.73
N GLU A 396 -22.24 4.09 34.10
CA GLU A 396 -22.64 5.27 34.87
C GLU A 396 -23.55 6.22 34.07
N LEU A 397 -23.32 6.35 32.74
CA LEU A 397 -24.17 7.17 31.88
C LEU A 397 -25.56 6.54 31.72
N GLN A 398 -25.61 5.22 31.56
CA GLN A 398 -26.86 4.46 31.46
C GLN A 398 -27.65 4.53 32.76
N GLN A 399 -26.98 4.40 33.91
CA GLN A 399 -27.63 4.53 35.22
C GLN A 399 -28.21 5.94 35.40
N MET A 400 -27.43 6.99 35.11
CA MET A 400 -27.92 8.38 35.16
C MET A 400 -29.14 8.61 34.25
N PHE A 401 -29.12 8.02 33.06
CA PHE A 401 -30.22 8.13 32.10
C PHE A 401 -31.49 7.41 32.60
N GLN A 402 -31.33 6.21 33.15
CA GLN A 402 -32.44 5.40 33.68
C GLN A 402 -33.05 6.03 34.95
N ASP A 403 -32.21 6.58 35.83
CA ASP A 403 -32.63 7.26 37.06
C ASP A 403 -33.55 8.46 36.75
N ILE A 404 -33.25 9.23 35.71
CA ILE A 404 -34.04 10.42 35.36
C ILE A 404 -35.26 10.06 34.51
N ARG A 405 -35.11 9.18 33.51
CA ARG A 405 -36.21 8.83 32.60
C ARG A 405 -37.29 8.00 33.28
N ASN A 406 -36.89 6.99 34.06
CA ASN A 406 -37.81 5.98 34.58
C ASN A 406 -38.11 6.22 36.05
N THR A 407 -37.09 6.39 36.88
CA THR A 407 -37.28 6.43 38.34
C THR A 407 -37.83 7.78 38.78
N SER A 408 -37.19 8.89 38.39
CA SER A 408 -37.58 10.24 38.81
C SER A 408 -38.96 10.64 38.29
N LYS A 409 -39.26 10.34 37.01
CA LYS A 409 -40.56 10.65 36.42
C LYS A 409 -41.68 9.84 37.10
N ASN A 410 -41.49 8.54 37.26
CA ASN A 410 -42.48 7.68 37.90
C ASN A 410 -42.72 8.07 39.37
N LEU A 411 -41.67 8.39 40.14
CA LEU A 411 -41.84 8.90 41.50
C LEU A 411 -42.61 10.22 41.53
N THR A 412 -42.35 11.12 40.59
CA THR A 412 -43.02 12.42 40.52
C THR A 412 -44.50 12.26 40.15
N ASP A 413 -44.82 11.36 39.22
CA ASP A 413 -46.19 11.05 38.83
C ASP A 413 -46.96 10.36 39.99
N GLN A 414 -46.31 9.43 40.70
CA GLN A 414 -46.87 8.80 41.90
C GLN A 414 -47.11 9.79 43.04
N TYR A 415 -46.18 10.73 43.23
CA TYR A 415 -46.34 11.79 44.23
C TYR A 415 -47.45 12.76 43.85
N GLY A 416 -47.54 13.16 42.58
CA GLY A 416 -48.63 14.00 42.07
C GLY A 416 -50.00 13.36 42.29
N THR A 417 -50.16 12.09 41.91
CA THR A 417 -51.41 11.34 42.17
C THR A 417 -51.71 11.15 43.65
N HIS A 418 -50.69 11.04 44.51
CA HIS A 418 -50.88 11.03 45.96
C HIS A 418 -51.41 12.38 46.47
N CYS A 419 -50.81 13.50 46.05
CA CYS A 419 -51.25 14.85 46.40
C CYS A 419 -52.68 15.13 45.92
N GLU A 420 -53.05 14.72 44.71
CA GLU A 420 -54.42 14.84 44.19
C GLU A 420 -55.42 14.04 45.02
N ARG A 421 -55.07 12.80 45.39
CA ARG A 421 -55.91 11.95 46.26
C ARG A 421 -56.07 12.53 47.66
N GLN A 422 -55.03 13.17 48.19
CA GLN A 422 -55.05 13.81 49.50
C GLN A 422 -55.91 15.08 49.47
N SER A 423 -55.74 15.92 48.45
CA SER A 423 -56.61 17.09 48.20
C SER A 423 -58.09 16.70 48.11
N LEU A 424 -58.43 15.62 47.40
CA LEU A 424 -59.80 15.13 47.28
C LEU A 424 -60.37 14.62 48.62
N ARG A 425 -59.54 14.02 49.48
CA ARG A 425 -59.93 13.60 50.84
C ARG A 425 -60.17 14.78 51.76
N ASP A 426 -59.34 15.82 51.69
CA ASP A 426 -59.48 17.02 52.51
C ASP A 426 -60.73 17.84 52.12
N ILE A 427 -61.07 17.88 50.82
CA ILE A 427 -62.34 18.48 50.34
C ILE A 427 -63.54 17.66 50.83
N GLY A 428 -63.47 16.32 50.76
CA GLY A 428 -64.52 15.42 51.24
C GLY A 428 -64.78 15.51 52.75
N ASN A 429 -63.73 15.68 53.55
CA ASN A 429 -63.84 15.87 55.00
C ASN A 429 -64.41 17.26 55.37
N ASN A 430 -64.08 18.31 54.61
CA ASN A 430 -64.68 19.64 54.82
C ASN A 430 -66.17 19.69 54.45
N SER A 431 -66.63 18.89 53.49
CA SER A 431 -68.07 18.78 53.18
C SER A 431 -68.90 18.02 54.23
N LEU A 432 -68.27 17.16 55.04
CA LEU A 432 -68.94 16.43 56.13
C LEU A 432 -69.10 17.29 57.40
N ILE A 433 -68.28 18.32 57.58
CA ILE A 433 -68.38 19.25 58.73
C ILE A 433 -69.56 20.23 58.59
N TYR A 434 -70.08 20.45 57.38
CA TYR A 434 -71.25 21.32 57.16
C TYR A 434 -72.62 20.61 57.23
N PHE A 435 -72.65 19.30 57.47
CA PHE A 435 -73.89 18.50 57.59
C PHE A 435 -74.09 17.84 58.97
N SER A 436 -73.33 18.25 59.98
CA SER A 436 -73.56 17.93 61.40
C SER A 436 -74.10 19.17 62.10
#